data_AF-A0A674IYB7-F1
#
_entry.id   AF-A0A674IYB7-F1
#
_cell.length_a   1.000
_cell.length_b   1.000
_cell.length_c   1.000
_cell.angle_alpha   90.00
_cell.angle_beta   90.00
_cell.angle_gamma   90.00
#
_symmetry.space_group_name_H-M   'P 1'
#
loop_
_entity.id
_entity.type
_entity.pdbx_description
1 polymer ?
#
loop_
_entity_poly.entity_id
_entity_poly.type
_entity_poly.pdbx_seq_one_letter_code
_entity_poly.pdbx_strand_id
1 'polypeptide(L)'
;MGQGEFYLVKWRGYPESENTWEPRKNLRCVGLLKQFHKDLEQAWIRRDGKPKKNARWLDQGVANYVVQKAKQRRALWRWERQLNAKRNHKGRIVVENEVDLDGPPRDFVYINEYKVGEGISLTQVAVGCECRDCLAEAAGGCCCPGASRHKFAYNELGQVRIRAGLPIYECNARCRCGAECSNRVVQRGIRYDLCIFRTTNGRGWGVRTLEKIRKNSFVMEYVGEIITSEEAERRGQIYDRQGATYLFDLDYVEDVYTVDAAYYGNISHFVNHSCDPNLQVYNVFIDNLDERLPRIALFATRHIRAGEELTFDYNMQGECPPGGKRVRIECKCGAESCRKYLF
;
A
#
# COMPACT_ATOMS: atom_id res chain seq x y z
N MET A 1 7.92 50.39 -20.83
CA MET A 1 7.81 49.89 -19.44
C MET A 1 7.63 48.39 -19.50
N GLY A 2 8.63 47.60 -19.09
CA GLY A 2 8.53 46.14 -19.12
C GLY A 2 7.46 45.68 -18.14
N GLN A 3 6.42 44.99 -18.63
CA GLN A 3 5.41 44.36 -17.78
C GLN A 3 6.12 43.27 -16.95
N GLY A 4 6.42 43.57 -15.69
CA GLY A 4 6.94 42.56 -14.76
C GLY A 4 5.88 41.51 -14.48
N GLU A 5 6.30 40.27 -14.22
CA GLU A 5 5.39 39.20 -13.80
C GLU A 5 4.83 39.49 -12.40
N PHE A 6 3.51 39.40 -12.25
CA PHE A 6 2.80 39.48 -10.98
C PHE A 6 2.14 38.14 -10.65
N TYR A 7 2.07 37.83 -9.37
CA TYR A 7 1.46 36.62 -8.83
C TYR A 7 0.44 37.00 -7.77
N LEU A 8 -0.74 36.37 -7.80
CA LEU A 8 -1.73 36.51 -6.73
C LEU A 8 -1.34 35.58 -5.58
N VAL A 9 -0.97 36.14 -4.44
CA VAL A 9 -0.38 35.40 -3.32
C VAL A 9 -1.42 35.13 -2.23
N LYS A 10 -1.55 33.85 -1.85
CA LYS A 10 -2.24 33.44 -0.63
C LYS A 10 -1.32 33.56 0.58
N TRP A 11 -1.53 34.58 1.42
CA TRP A 11 -0.78 34.73 2.66
C TRP A 11 -1.15 33.66 3.69
N ARG A 12 -0.13 33.10 4.36
CA ARG A 12 -0.28 32.08 5.41
C ARG A 12 -0.91 32.72 6.65
N GLY A 13 -1.99 32.14 7.17
CA GLY A 13 -2.68 32.63 8.37
C GLY A 13 -3.80 33.64 8.10
N TYR A 14 -3.94 34.11 6.87
CA TYR A 14 -4.97 35.08 6.47
C TYR A 14 -6.06 34.43 5.61
N PRO A 15 -7.29 34.98 5.55
CA PRO A 15 -8.34 34.53 4.63
C PRO A 15 -8.00 34.80 3.16
N GLU A 16 -8.75 34.21 2.22
CA GLU A 16 -8.54 34.42 0.77
C GLU A 16 -8.86 35.85 0.30
N SER A 17 -9.67 36.59 1.05
CA SER A 17 -9.97 38.01 0.81
C SER A 17 -8.75 38.93 0.91
N GLU A 18 -7.73 38.51 1.65
CA GLU A 18 -6.49 39.26 1.88
C GLU A 18 -5.39 38.93 0.86
N ASN A 19 -5.72 38.21 -0.23
CA ASN A 19 -4.73 37.88 -1.24
C ASN A 19 -4.28 39.13 -2.02
N THR A 20 -2.98 39.34 -2.16
CA THR A 20 -2.42 40.51 -2.86
C THR A 20 -1.66 40.09 -4.11
N TRP A 21 -1.60 41.00 -5.09
CA TRP A 21 -0.76 40.84 -6.28
C TRP A 21 0.66 41.30 -5.97
N GLU A 22 1.62 40.38 -6.04
CA GLU A 22 3.03 40.66 -5.75
C GLU A 22 3.90 40.48 -6.99
N PRO A 23 4.83 41.41 -7.27
CA PRO A 23 5.78 41.24 -8.36
C PRO A 23 6.78 40.12 -8.04
N ARG A 24 7.26 39.40 -9.07
CA ARG A 24 8.21 38.28 -8.93
C ARG A 24 9.40 38.55 -8.01
N LYS A 25 9.92 39.77 -8.02
CA LYS A 25 11.07 40.22 -7.20
C LYS A 25 10.82 40.16 -5.68
N ASN A 26 9.57 40.25 -5.24
CA ASN A 26 9.19 40.18 -3.83
C ASN A 26 9.12 38.73 -3.32
N LEU A 27 9.05 37.76 -4.23
CA LEU A 27 8.80 36.36 -3.90
C LEU A 27 10.10 35.57 -3.77
N ARG A 28 10.43 35.20 -2.52
CA ARG A 28 11.61 34.38 -2.18
C ARG A 28 11.32 32.87 -2.19
N CYS A 29 10.08 32.46 -2.43
CA CYS A 29 9.62 31.08 -2.38
C CYS A 29 9.89 30.30 -3.68
N VAL A 30 11.18 30.14 -4.04
CA VAL A 30 11.60 29.54 -5.32
C VAL A 30 10.97 28.16 -5.59
N GLY A 31 10.88 27.30 -4.57
CA GLY A 31 10.27 25.96 -4.72
C GLY A 31 8.77 26.01 -5.05
N LEU A 32 8.01 26.88 -4.36
CA LEU A 32 6.58 27.05 -4.63
C LEU A 32 6.34 27.63 -6.02
N LEU A 33 7.18 28.58 -6.46
CA LEU A 33 7.09 29.14 -7.79
C LEU A 33 7.38 28.10 -8.88
N LYS A 34 8.42 27.27 -8.70
CA LYS A 34 8.71 26.16 -9.62
C LYS A 34 7.54 25.19 -9.72
N GLN A 35 6.94 24.83 -8.57
CA GLN A 35 5.77 23.96 -8.55
C GLN A 35 4.56 24.59 -9.24
N PHE A 36 4.27 25.86 -8.98
CA PHE A 36 3.19 26.60 -9.63
C PHE A 36 3.35 26.62 -11.15
N HIS A 37 4.56 26.91 -11.65
CA HIS A 37 4.84 26.91 -13.09
C HIS A 37 4.69 25.53 -13.73
N LYS A 38 5.11 24.47 -13.02
CA LYS A 38 4.87 23.08 -13.46
C LYS A 38 3.38 22.78 -13.57
N ASP A 39 2.57 23.21 -12.60
CA ASP A 39 1.11 23.00 -12.62
C ASP A 39 0.45 23.75 -13.76
N LEU A 40 0.90 24.99 -13.97
CA LEU A 40 0.41 25.85 -15.03
C LEU A 40 0.70 25.22 -16.40
N GLU A 41 1.92 24.72 -16.61
CA GLU A 41 2.30 24.02 -17.84
C GLU A 41 1.43 22.76 -18.07
N GLN A 42 1.24 21.95 -17.02
CA GLN A 42 0.38 20.76 -17.09
C GLN A 42 -1.09 21.11 -17.39
N ALA A 43 -1.59 22.20 -16.82
CA ALA A 43 -2.95 22.67 -17.08
C ALA A 43 -3.13 23.09 -18.55
N TRP A 44 -2.14 23.78 -19.13
CA TRP A 44 -2.14 24.13 -20.55
C TRP A 44 -2.08 22.89 -21.45
N ILE A 45 -1.20 21.94 -21.15
CA ILE A 45 -1.09 20.68 -21.91
C ILE A 45 -2.42 19.91 -21.90
N ARG A 46 -3.09 19.83 -20.74
CA ARG A 46 -4.40 19.16 -20.62
C ARG A 46 -5.49 19.82 -21.46
N ARG A 47 -5.46 21.14 -21.58
CA ARG A 47 -6.51 21.91 -22.25
C ARG A 47 -6.28 22.01 -23.76
N ASP A 48 -5.06 22.38 -24.15
CA ASP A 48 -4.72 22.77 -25.53
C ASP A 48 -3.80 21.75 -26.22
N GLY A 49 -3.41 20.67 -25.53
CA GLY A 49 -2.45 19.67 -26.04
C GLY A 49 -0.99 20.17 -26.11
N LYS A 50 -0.74 21.44 -25.75
CA LYS A 50 0.58 22.07 -25.82
C LYS A 50 0.79 23.12 -24.72
N PRO A 51 2.03 23.34 -24.26
CA PRO A 51 2.34 24.38 -23.29
C PRO A 51 2.21 25.77 -23.92
N LYS A 52 1.81 26.78 -23.12
CA LYS A 52 1.68 28.18 -23.56
C LYS A 52 2.68 29.06 -22.84
N LYS A 53 3.73 29.51 -23.55
CA LYS A 53 4.87 30.22 -22.94
C LYS A 53 4.66 31.73 -22.69
N ASN A 54 3.69 32.37 -23.35
CA ASN A 54 3.49 33.83 -23.31
C ASN A 54 2.01 34.23 -23.16
N ALA A 55 1.29 33.63 -22.21
CA ALA A 55 -0.08 34.02 -21.94
C ALA A 55 -0.11 35.39 -21.21
N ARG A 56 -0.61 36.44 -21.87
CA ARG A 56 -0.83 37.76 -21.23
C ARG A 56 -1.83 37.71 -20.08
N TRP A 57 -2.75 36.74 -20.12
CA TRP A 57 -3.82 36.56 -19.15
C TRP A 57 -3.96 35.06 -18.83
N LEU A 58 -4.17 34.74 -17.57
CA LEU A 58 -4.55 33.39 -17.15
C LEU A 58 -6.03 33.17 -17.51
N ASP A 59 -6.28 32.15 -18.32
CA ASP A 59 -7.62 31.67 -18.59
C ASP A 59 -8.30 31.16 -17.30
N GLN A 60 -9.61 31.40 -17.15
CA GLN A 60 -10.34 31.03 -15.93
C GLN A 60 -10.31 29.52 -15.67
N GLY A 61 -10.40 28.67 -16.71
CA GLY A 61 -10.36 27.23 -16.56
C GLY A 61 -8.99 26.73 -16.09
N VAL A 62 -7.92 27.27 -16.68
CA VAL A 62 -6.53 26.99 -16.26
C VAL A 62 -6.28 27.46 -14.83
N ALA A 63 -6.72 28.67 -14.48
CA ALA A 63 -6.59 29.22 -13.13
C ALA A 63 -7.33 28.36 -12.10
N ASN A 64 -8.58 27.96 -12.39
CA ASN A 64 -9.38 27.09 -11.54
C ASN A 64 -8.67 25.74 -11.29
N TYR A 65 -8.13 25.12 -12.34
CA TYR A 65 -7.38 23.88 -12.23
C TYR A 65 -6.16 24.02 -11.31
N VAL A 66 -5.34 25.07 -11.49
CA VAL A 66 -4.14 25.27 -10.67
C VAL A 66 -4.51 25.49 -9.20
N VAL A 67 -5.58 26.24 -8.92
CA VAL A 67 -6.11 26.41 -7.55
C VAL A 67 -6.57 25.07 -6.96
N GLN A 68 -7.31 24.27 -7.72
CA GLN A 68 -7.75 22.93 -7.29
C GLN A 68 -6.56 22.01 -7.04
N LYS A 69 -5.54 22.01 -7.91
CA LYS A 69 -4.30 21.24 -7.74
C LYS A 69 -3.55 21.63 -6.47
N ALA A 70 -3.46 22.93 -6.17
CA ALA A 70 -2.86 23.41 -4.93
C ALA A 70 -3.64 22.97 -3.68
N LYS A 71 -4.99 23.02 -3.72
CA LYS A 71 -5.85 22.52 -2.63
C LYS A 71 -5.69 21.01 -2.44
N GLN A 72 -5.66 20.24 -3.54
CA GLN A 72 -5.40 18.80 -3.55
C GLN A 72 -4.06 18.47 -2.90
N ARG A 73 -2.95 19.11 -3.31
CA ARG A 73 -1.63 18.85 -2.70
C ARG A 73 -1.59 19.11 -1.21
N ARG A 74 -2.25 20.17 -0.74
CA ARG A 74 -2.36 20.44 0.71
C ARG A 74 -3.17 19.35 1.42
N ALA A 75 -4.19 18.78 0.78
CA ALA A 75 -4.95 17.67 1.34
C ALA A 75 -4.12 16.39 1.39
N LEU A 76 -3.42 16.04 0.30
CA LEU A 76 -2.52 14.89 0.24
C LEU A 76 -1.39 15.00 1.26
N TRP A 77 -0.79 16.18 1.43
CA TRP A 77 0.23 16.42 2.45
C TRP A 77 -0.29 16.22 3.88
N ARG A 78 -1.53 16.66 4.17
CA ARG A 78 -2.15 16.40 5.48
C ARG A 78 -2.38 14.91 5.70
N TRP A 79 -2.84 14.21 4.67
CA TRP A 79 -3.09 12.77 4.72
C TRP A 79 -1.79 11.99 4.90
N GLU A 80 -0.74 12.31 4.14
CA GLU A 80 0.60 11.75 4.32
C GLU A 80 1.10 11.89 5.76
N ARG A 81 0.93 13.07 6.36
CA ARG A 81 1.28 13.30 7.77
C ARG A 81 0.46 12.43 8.73
N GLN A 82 -0.83 12.23 8.45
CA GLN A 82 -1.69 11.35 9.26
C GLN A 82 -1.26 9.88 9.16
N LEU A 83 -0.96 9.39 7.95
CA LEU A 83 -0.44 8.04 7.73
C LEU A 83 0.86 7.82 8.50
N ASN A 84 1.80 8.74 8.38
CA ASN A 84 3.10 8.65 9.06
C ASN A 84 3.02 8.85 10.58
N ALA A 85 1.99 9.53 11.09
CA ALA A 85 1.75 9.63 12.53
C ALA A 85 1.14 8.34 13.11
N LYS A 86 0.37 7.59 12.30
CA LYS A 86 -0.28 6.34 12.71
C LYS A 86 0.59 5.10 12.54
N ARG A 87 1.57 5.12 11.64
CA ARG A 87 2.41 3.94 11.36
C ARG A 87 3.23 3.53 12.59
N ASN A 88 3.37 2.22 12.81
CA ASN A 88 4.21 1.65 13.86
C ASN A 88 5.54 1.06 13.33
N HIS A 89 5.85 1.28 12.05
CA HIS A 89 7.00 0.70 11.37
C HIS A 89 7.99 1.78 10.89
N LYS A 90 9.20 1.34 10.50
CA LYS A 90 10.31 2.24 10.19
C LYS A 90 10.12 2.98 8.86
N GLY A 91 9.63 2.27 7.84
CA GLY A 91 9.46 2.78 6.48
C GLY A 91 8.51 3.98 6.41
N ARG A 92 8.90 5.04 5.70
CA ARG A 92 8.04 6.21 5.48
C ARG A 92 7.01 5.94 4.40
N ILE A 93 5.84 6.55 4.56
CA ILE A 93 4.77 6.53 3.56
C ILE A 93 4.71 7.91 2.92
N VAL A 94 4.95 7.99 1.62
CA VAL A 94 4.84 9.22 0.82
C VAL A 94 3.55 9.15 0.01
N VAL A 95 2.91 10.30 -0.25
CA VAL A 95 1.71 10.36 -1.09
C VAL A 95 1.89 11.34 -2.25
N GLU A 96 1.72 10.86 -3.48
CA GLU A 96 1.91 11.66 -4.68
C GLU A 96 0.77 11.49 -5.68
N ASN A 97 0.26 12.60 -6.22
CA ASN A 97 -0.67 12.56 -7.35
C ASN A 97 -0.32 13.66 -8.36
N GLU A 98 0.26 13.25 -9.48
CA GLU A 98 0.59 14.13 -10.61
C GLU A 98 -0.30 13.82 -11.84
N VAL A 99 -1.30 12.93 -11.71
CA VAL A 99 -2.12 12.42 -12.82
C VAL A 99 -3.50 13.07 -12.88
N ASP A 100 -4.15 13.30 -11.76
CA ASP A 100 -5.49 13.92 -11.73
C ASP A 100 -5.68 14.78 -10.48
N LEU A 101 -6.92 15.16 -10.19
CA LEU A 101 -7.30 16.01 -9.06
C LEU A 101 -7.85 15.21 -7.85
N ASP A 102 -7.76 13.88 -7.87
CA ASP A 102 -8.27 13.05 -6.78
C ASP A 102 -7.48 13.28 -5.48
N GLY A 103 -8.21 13.61 -4.42
CA GLY A 103 -7.66 13.80 -3.09
C GLY A 103 -7.49 12.49 -2.32
N PRO A 104 -7.18 12.58 -1.01
CA PRO A 104 -7.19 11.43 -0.11
C PRO A 104 -8.52 10.65 -0.20
N PRO A 105 -8.49 9.31 -0.08
CA PRO A 105 -9.71 8.51 0.06
C PRO A 105 -10.50 8.97 1.30
N ARG A 106 -11.83 9.04 1.17
CA ARG A 106 -12.71 9.58 2.22
C ARG A 106 -12.97 8.57 3.35
N ASP A 107 -13.17 7.32 2.98
CA ASP A 107 -13.64 6.27 3.88
C ASP A 107 -12.56 5.22 4.17
N PHE A 108 -11.34 5.68 4.45
CA PHE A 108 -10.19 4.80 4.72
C PHE A 108 -9.51 5.16 6.05
N VAL A 109 -9.35 4.16 6.90
CA VAL A 109 -8.68 4.26 8.20
C VAL A 109 -7.42 3.40 8.20
N TYR A 110 -6.27 4.06 8.29
CA TYR A 110 -4.99 3.35 8.40
C TYR A 110 -4.87 2.61 9.74
N ILE A 111 -4.62 1.30 9.68
CA ILE A 111 -4.34 0.40 10.82
C ILE A 111 -3.01 -0.33 10.58
N ASN A 112 -2.37 -0.81 11.66
CA ASN A 112 -1.09 -1.53 11.56
C ASN A 112 -1.23 -3.05 11.77
N GLU A 113 -2.24 -3.47 12.52
CA GLU A 113 -2.54 -4.86 12.87
C GLU A 113 -4.01 -5.14 12.51
N TYR A 114 -4.39 -6.41 12.45
CA TYR A 114 -5.78 -6.79 12.17
C TYR A 114 -6.76 -6.19 13.17
N LYS A 115 -7.91 -5.76 12.67
CA LYS A 115 -9.08 -5.45 13.48
C LYS A 115 -9.96 -6.70 13.53
N VAL A 116 -10.12 -7.29 14.70
CA VAL A 116 -10.91 -8.52 14.85
C VAL A 116 -12.40 -8.17 14.84
N GLY A 117 -13.18 -8.82 13.97
CA GLY A 117 -14.63 -8.69 13.89
C GLY A 117 -15.37 -9.28 15.09
N GLU A 118 -16.66 -9.00 15.18
CA GLU A 118 -17.50 -9.47 16.28
C GLU A 118 -17.60 -11.00 16.29
N GLY A 119 -17.48 -11.61 17.49
CA GLY A 119 -17.55 -13.06 17.67
C GLY A 119 -16.28 -13.84 17.30
N ILE A 120 -15.23 -13.18 16.81
CA ILE A 120 -13.95 -13.81 16.48
C ILE A 120 -12.97 -13.61 17.64
N SER A 121 -12.26 -14.67 18.04
CA SER A 121 -11.26 -14.62 19.11
C SER A 121 -9.92 -15.13 18.61
N LEU A 122 -8.85 -14.36 18.88
CA LEU A 122 -7.49 -14.76 18.59
C LEU A 122 -6.92 -15.49 19.80
N THR A 123 -6.56 -16.75 19.64
CA THR A 123 -5.94 -17.53 20.71
C THR A 123 -4.44 -17.28 20.71
N GLN A 124 -3.94 -16.66 21.78
CA GLN A 124 -2.51 -16.45 21.92
C GLN A 124 -1.79 -17.77 22.20
N VAL A 125 -0.65 -17.95 21.53
CA VAL A 125 0.23 -19.09 21.70
C VAL A 125 0.78 -19.14 23.14
N ALA A 126 0.66 -20.31 23.75
CA ALA A 126 1.12 -20.53 25.13
C ALA A 126 2.62 -20.84 25.22
N VAL A 127 3.25 -21.25 24.11
CA VAL A 127 4.61 -21.80 24.09
C VAL A 127 5.52 -20.98 23.16
N GLY A 128 6.77 -20.79 23.58
CA GLY A 128 7.84 -20.24 22.76
C GLY A 128 9.09 -21.10 22.83
N CYS A 129 10.06 -20.85 21.96
CA CYS A 129 11.35 -21.55 21.99
C CYS A 129 12.29 -20.98 23.06
N GLU A 130 13.22 -21.81 23.53
CA GLU A 130 14.24 -21.43 24.52
C GLU A 130 15.61 -21.11 23.89
N CYS A 131 15.69 -21.13 22.56
CA CYS A 131 16.91 -20.91 21.79
C CYS A 131 17.57 -19.55 22.10
N ARG A 132 18.90 -19.53 22.05
CA ARG A 132 19.68 -18.28 22.08
C ARG A 132 19.98 -17.80 20.67
N ASP A 133 20.29 -18.73 19.77
CA ASP A 133 20.44 -18.47 18.34
C ASP A 133 19.49 -19.38 17.55
N CYS A 134 18.31 -18.85 17.23
CA CYS A 134 17.28 -19.57 16.50
C CYS A 134 17.70 -20.03 15.10
N LEU A 135 18.69 -19.38 14.47
CA LEU A 135 19.14 -19.74 13.13
C LEU A 135 20.11 -20.92 13.18
N ALA A 136 21.10 -20.86 14.07
CA ALA A 136 22.06 -21.95 14.26
C ALA A 136 21.38 -23.20 14.84
N GLU A 137 20.46 -23.02 15.78
CA GLU A 137 19.74 -24.11 16.46
C GLU A 137 18.56 -24.66 15.63
N ALA A 138 18.28 -24.08 14.44
CA ALA A 138 17.18 -24.50 13.57
C ALA A 138 17.29 -25.97 13.12
N ALA A 139 18.52 -26.46 12.90
CA ALA A 139 18.78 -27.84 12.46
C ALA A 139 18.41 -28.89 13.52
N GLY A 140 18.40 -28.50 14.80
CA GLY A 140 18.04 -29.39 15.92
C GLY A 140 16.53 -29.45 16.20
N GLY A 141 15.69 -28.75 15.43
CA GLY A 141 14.24 -28.76 15.60
C GLY A 141 13.71 -28.01 16.84
N CYS A 142 14.58 -27.37 17.63
CA CYS A 142 14.23 -26.67 18.88
C CYS A 142 13.54 -25.31 18.65
N CYS A 143 13.80 -24.69 17.50
CA CYS A 143 13.20 -23.40 17.13
C CYS A 143 11.72 -23.57 16.73
N CYS A 144 10.91 -22.51 16.87
CA CYS A 144 9.46 -22.54 16.61
C CYS A 144 9.03 -23.23 15.30
N PRO A 145 9.72 -23.02 14.14
CA PRO A 145 9.40 -23.77 12.92
C PRO A 145 9.56 -25.28 13.11
N GLY A 146 10.65 -25.72 13.75
CA GLY A 146 10.95 -27.13 13.99
C GLY A 146 9.96 -27.79 14.95
N ALA A 147 9.52 -27.06 15.98
CA ALA A 147 8.45 -27.51 16.87
C ALA A 147 7.12 -27.74 16.13
N SER A 148 6.83 -26.90 15.13
CA SER A 148 5.70 -27.09 14.22
C SER A 148 5.99 -28.07 13.07
N ARG A 149 7.12 -28.78 13.07
CA ARG A 149 7.57 -29.69 11.98
C ARG A 149 7.77 -29.02 10.61
N HIS A 150 8.02 -27.72 10.61
CA HIS A 150 8.27 -26.89 9.44
C HIS A 150 9.74 -26.47 9.34
N LYS A 151 10.17 -26.15 8.11
CA LYS A 151 11.53 -25.65 7.85
C LYS A 151 11.66 -24.19 8.27
N PHE A 152 12.85 -23.82 8.74
CA PHE A 152 13.18 -22.42 9.00
C PHE A 152 13.03 -21.58 7.72
N ALA A 153 12.24 -20.51 7.79
CA ALA A 153 11.79 -19.80 6.60
C ALA A 153 12.85 -18.85 6.01
N TYR A 154 13.76 -18.32 6.84
CA TYR A 154 14.64 -17.20 6.45
C TYR A 154 16.11 -17.60 6.35
N ASN A 155 16.89 -16.83 5.59
CA ASN A 155 18.36 -16.83 5.69
C ASN A 155 18.86 -15.75 6.66
N GLU A 156 20.18 -15.65 6.83
CA GLU A 156 20.85 -14.62 7.64
C GLU A 156 20.50 -13.18 7.24
N LEU A 157 20.10 -12.97 5.99
CA LEU A 157 19.70 -11.66 5.46
C LEU A 157 18.20 -11.37 5.65
N GLY A 158 17.44 -12.28 6.27
CA GLY A 158 15.99 -12.17 6.45
C GLY A 158 15.20 -12.41 5.17
N GLN A 159 15.77 -13.10 4.18
CA GLN A 159 15.11 -13.45 2.92
C GLN A 159 14.46 -14.83 3.03
N VAL A 160 13.22 -14.95 2.53
CA VAL A 160 12.48 -16.22 2.51
C VAL A 160 13.14 -17.25 1.59
N ARG A 161 13.26 -18.49 2.07
CA ARG A 161 13.85 -19.64 1.35
C ARG A 161 12.85 -20.76 1.05
N ILE A 162 11.72 -20.78 1.75
CA ILE A 162 10.66 -21.74 1.51
C ILE A 162 9.87 -21.36 0.26
N ARG A 163 9.19 -22.35 -0.34
CA ARG A 163 8.32 -22.13 -1.51
C ARG A 163 7.01 -21.49 -1.05
N ALA A 164 6.39 -20.70 -1.92
CA ALA A 164 5.02 -20.23 -1.72
C ALA A 164 4.07 -21.43 -1.53
N GLY A 165 3.04 -21.24 -0.71
CA GLY A 165 2.13 -22.30 -0.26
C GLY A 165 2.57 -23.00 1.03
N LEU A 166 3.85 -22.91 1.43
CA LEU A 166 4.29 -23.37 2.75
C LEU A 166 4.17 -22.24 3.78
N PRO A 167 3.69 -22.53 5.01
CA PRO A 167 3.52 -21.52 6.04
C PRO A 167 4.86 -21.11 6.65
N ILE A 168 4.91 -19.89 7.17
CA ILE A 168 6.03 -19.38 7.93
C ILE A 168 5.65 -19.31 9.41
N TYR A 169 6.44 -19.96 10.27
CA TYR A 169 6.29 -19.90 11.72
C TYR A 169 7.39 -19.02 12.32
N GLU A 170 7.06 -17.81 12.75
CA GLU A 170 8.01 -16.93 13.43
C GLU A 170 8.10 -17.21 14.93
N CYS A 171 9.14 -16.68 15.56
CA CYS A 171 9.20 -16.64 17.02
C CYS A 171 8.19 -15.61 17.56
N ASN A 172 7.59 -15.91 18.70
CA ASN A 172 6.49 -15.15 19.31
C ASN A 172 6.93 -14.47 20.62
N ALA A 173 6.02 -13.76 21.29
CA ALA A 173 6.32 -13.07 22.55
C ALA A 173 6.74 -14.00 23.72
N ARG A 174 6.45 -15.31 23.65
CA ARG A 174 6.85 -16.31 24.65
C ARG A 174 8.24 -16.89 24.41
N CYS A 175 8.87 -16.60 23.28
CA CYS A 175 10.21 -17.09 22.96
C CYS A 175 11.28 -16.32 23.74
N ARG A 176 12.34 -17.01 24.15
CA ARG A 176 13.48 -16.41 24.85
C ARG A 176 14.35 -15.53 23.95
N CYS A 177 14.32 -15.75 22.64
CA CYS A 177 15.11 -15.01 21.67
C CYS A 177 14.66 -13.54 21.57
N GLY A 178 15.63 -12.63 21.45
CA GLY A 178 15.38 -11.18 21.40
C GLY A 178 14.73 -10.69 20.12
N ALA A 179 14.46 -9.38 20.05
CA ALA A 179 13.81 -8.72 18.91
C ALA A 179 14.60 -8.84 17.59
N GLU A 180 15.93 -8.96 17.67
CA GLU A 180 16.80 -9.12 16.50
C GLU A 180 16.95 -10.56 16.00
N CYS A 181 16.22 -11.52 16.59
CA CYS A 181 16.20 -12.91 16.16
C CYS A 181 15.91 -13.06 14.66
N SER A 182 16.71 -13.86 13.96
CA SER A 182 16.56 -14.12 12.51
C SER A 182 15.21 -14.73 12.11
N ASN A 183 14.45 -15.27 13.07
CA ASN A 183 13.08 -15.77 12.90
C ASN A 183 11.99 -14.78 13.34
N ARG A 184 12.32 -13.48 13.35
CA ARG A 184 11.39 -12.37 13.59
C ARG A 184 11.57 -11.36 12.46
N VAL A 185 10.94 -11.55 11.31
CA VAL A 185 11.09 -10.70 10.12
C VAL A 185 9.82 -9.89 9.88
N VAL A 186 8.68 -10.55 9.79
CA VAL A 186 7.37 -9.94 9.49
C VAL A 186 6.95 -9.03 10.64
N GLN A 187 7.09 -9.50 11.89
CA GLN A 187 6.76 -8.71 13.09
C GLN A 187 7.62 -7.44 13.28
N ARG A 188 8.73 -7.27 12.53
CA ARG A 188 9.50 -6.01 12.56
C ARG A 188 8.85 -4.91 11.72
N GLY A 189 7.80 -5.24 10.96
CA GLY A 189 7.07 -4.32 10.11
C GLY A 189 7.87 -3.83 8.89
N ILE A 190 7.25 -2.91 8.16
CA ILE A 190 7.77 -2.38 6.90
C ILE A 190 9.06 -1.58 7.15
N ARG A 191 10.12 -1.91 6.39
CA ARG A 191 11.43 -1.25 6.48
C ARG A 191 11.76 -0.31 5.32
N TYR A 192 11.01 -0.38 4.23
CA TYR A 192 11.26 0.40 3.02
C TYR A 192 10.41 1.67 3.01
N ASP A 193 10.97 2.74 2.48
CA ASP A 193 10.17 3.92 2.16
C ASP A 193 9.27 3.62 0.94
N LEU A 194 7.96 3.74 1.12
CA LEU A 194 6.94 3.42 0.12
C LEU A 194 6.15 4.67 -0.26
N CYS A 195 5.70 4.73 -1.50
CA CYS A 195 4.92 5.85 -2.03
C CYS A 195 3.58 5.36 -2.57
N ILE A 196 2.50 5.85 -1.98
CA ILE A 196 1.16 5.77 -2.56
C ILE A 196 1.10 6.79 -3.70
N PHE A 197 0.91 6.34 -4.93
CA PHE A 197 0.91 7.21 -6.09
C PHE A 197 -0.33 7.00 -6.96
N ARG A 198 -0.73 8.04 -7.70
CA ARG A 198 -1.81 7.90 -8.68
C ARG A 198 -1.30 7.30 -9.99
N THR A 199 -1.89 6.19 -10.43
CA THR A 199 -1.53 5.51 -11.68
C THR A 199 -1.99 6.31 -12.90
N THR A 200 -1.24 6.24 -14.00
CA THR A 200 -1.56 6.97 -15.24
C THR A 200 -2.57 6.26 -16.14
N ASN A 201 -2.79 4.97 -15.93
CA ASN A 201 -3.61 4.11 -16.79
C ASN A 201 -5.00 3.78 -16.21
N GLY A 202 -5.46 4.58 -15.26
CA GLY A 202 -6.83 4.47 -14.73
C GLY A 202 -7.05 3.31 -13.76
N ARG A 203 -6.00 2.72 -13.18
CA ARG A 203 -6.11 1.73 -12.08
C ARG A 203 -6.33 2.36 -10.71
N GLY A 204 -6.43 3.69 -10.65
CA GLY A 204 -6.59 4.43 -9.41
C GLY A 204 -5.26 4.64 -8.68
N TRP A 205 -5.26 4.45 -7.37
CA TRP A 205 -4.05 4.52 -6.55
C TRP A 205 -3.21 3.24 -6.69
N GLY A 206 -1.91 3.37 -6.53
CA GLY A 206 -0.93 2.28 -6.55
C GLY A 206 0.11 2.50 -5.46
N VAL A 207 0.96 1.50 -5.21
CA VAL A 207 2.11 1.63 -4.31
C VAL A 207 3.38 1.37 -5.09
N ARG A 208 4.41 2.18 -4.89
CA ARG A 208 5.76 1.94 -5.41
C ARG A 208 6.79 2.05 -4.31
N THR A 209 7.89 1.33 -4.44
CA THR A 209 9.02 1.48 -3.51
C THR A 209 9.89 2.69 -3.89
N LEU A 210 10.42 3.43 -2.92
CA LEU A 210 11.40 4.49 -3.15
C LEU A 210 12.85 3.99 -3.13
N GLU A 211 13.03 2.72 -2.77
CA GLU A 211 14.33 2.09 -2.61
C GLU A 211 14.37 0.73 -3.33
N LYS A 212 15.57 0.19 -3.52
CA LYS A 212 15.73 -1.17 -4.09
C LYS A 212 15.30 -2.22 -3.08
N ILE A 213 14.52 -3.21 -3.52
CA ILE A 213 14.13 -4.37 -2.70
C ILE A 213 14.77 -5.62 -3.30
N ARG A 214 15.49 -6.38 -2.47
CA ARG A 214 16.12 -7.63 -2.90
C ARG A 214 15.06 -8.72 -3.05
N LYS A 215 15.30 -9.66 -3.98
CA LYS A 215 14.50 -10.88 -4.10
C LYS A 215 14.31 -11.56 -2.74
N ASN A 216 13.12 -12.12 -2.52
CA ASN A 216 12.69 -12.84 -1.33
C ASN A 216 12.69 -12.02 -0.03
N SER A 217 12.72 -10.69 -0.10
CA SER A 217 12.63 -9.84 1.10
C SER A 217 11.18 -9.57 1.47
N PHE A 218 10.89 -9.52 2.77
CA PHE A 218 9.59 -9.08 3.29
C PHE A 218 9.35 -7.61 2.94
N VAL A 219 8.15 -7.27 2.43
CA VAL A 219 7.81 -5.92 2.01
C VAL A 219 6.75 -5.30 2.91
N MET A 220 5.61 -5.96 3.09
CA MET A 220 4.49 -5.50 3.92
C MET A 220 3.53 -6.65 4.23
N GLU A 221 2.59 -6.43 5.13
CA GLU A 221 1.47 -7.34 5.38
C GLU A 221 0.20 -6.85 4.71
N TYR A 222 -0.73 -7.76 4.44
CA TYR A 222 -2.10 -7.42 4.07
C TYR A 222 -2.98 -7.43 5.31
N VAL A 223 -3.39 -6.26 5.77
CA VAL A 223 -4.19 -6.10 7.00
C VAL A 223 -5.53 -5.44 6.71
N GLY A 224 -6.52 -5.83 7.48
CA GLY A 224 -7.89 -5.33 7.41
C GLY A 224 -8.71 -5.73 8.62
N GLU A 225 -10.02 -5.66 8.47
CA GLU A 225 -10.97 -6.26 9.42
C GLU A 225 -11.10 -7.76 9.14
N ILE A 226 -10.89 -8.62 10.14
CA ILE A 226 -11.16 -10.04 10.01
C ILE A 226 -12.66 -10.25 10.23
N ILE A 227 -13.33 -10.81 9.23
CA ILE A 227 -14.76 -11.14 9.24
C ILE A 227 -14.96 -12.60 8.85
N THR A 228 -16.14 -13.14 9.12
CA THR A 228 -16.51 -14.49 8.64
C THR A 228 -16.75 -14.46 7.13
N SER A 229 -16.55 -15.60 6.45
CA SER A 229 -16.82 -15.70 5.00
C SER A 229 -18.29 -15.38 4.67
N GLU A 230 -19.23 -15.67 5.57
CA GLU A 230 -20.65 -15.27 5.44
C GLU A 230 -20.83 -13.74 5.41
N GLU A 231 -20.19 -13.02 6.33
CA GLU A 231 -20.23 -11.56 6.36
C GLU A 231 -19.50 -10.96 5.15
N ALA A 232 -18.42 -11.61 4.69
CA ALA A 232 -17.69 -11.20 3.50
C ALA A 232 -18.56 -11.32 2.24
N GLU A 233 -19.31 -12.41 2.06
CA GLU A 233 -20.25 -12.58 0.95
C GLU A 233 -21.36 -11.51 0.98
N ARG A 234 -21.92 -11.24 2.17
CA ARG A 234 -22.93 -10.20 2.36
C ARG A 234 -22.42 -8.81 1.95
N ARG A 235 -21.18 -8.47 2.32
CA ARG A 235 -20.52 -7.20 1.91
C ARG A 235 -20.09 -7.21 0.45
N GLY A 236 -19.63 -8.35 -0.06
CA GLY A 236 -19.15 -8.58 -1.42
C GLY A 236 -20.17 -8.20 -2.48
N GLN A 237 -21.45 -8.49 -2.25
CA GLN A 237 -22.54 -8.08 -3.15
C GLN A 237 -22.66 -6.55 -3.35
N ILE A 238 -22.20 -5.77 -2.37
CA ILE A 238 -22.14 -4.30 -2.46
C ILE A 238 -20.84 -3.88 -3.16
N TYR A 239 -19.72 -4.50 -2.79
CA TYR A 239 -18.40 -4.19 -3.33
C TYR A 239 -18.27 -4.54 -4.82
N ASP A 240 -18.84 -5.65 -5.27
CA ASP A 240 -18.86 -6.07 -6.68
C ASP A 240 -19.54 -5.02 -7.57
N ARG A 241 -20.63 -4.40 -7.09
CA ARG A 241 -21.32 -3.32 -7.80
C ARG A 241 -20.48 -2.04 -7.87
N GLN A 242 -19.56 -1.85 -6.92
CA GLN A 242 -18.65 -0.72 -6.85
C GLN A 242 -17.29 -1.00 -7.52
N GLY A 243 -17.05 -2.24 -7.96
CA GLY A 243 -15.75 -2.68 -8.48
C GLY A 243 -14.63 -2.69 -7.43
N ALA A 244 -14.98 -2.79 -6.15
CA ALA A 244 -14.04 -2.78 -5.03
C ALA A 244 -13.52 -4.20 -4.76
N THR A 245 -12.19 -4.34 -4.60
CA THR A 245 -11.49 -5.64 -4.55
C THR A 245 -10.64 -5.75 -3.28
N TYR A 246 -11.29 -5.59 -2.13
CA TYR A 246 -10.63 -5.50 -0.82
C TYR A 246 -10.85 -6.71 0.09
N LEU A 247 -11.54 -7.73 -0.40
CA LEU A 247 -11.75 -8.99 0.32
C LEU A 247 -10.61 -9.95 -0.03
N PHE A 248 -9.99 -10.51 1.00
CA PHE A 248 -8.94 -11.52 0.87
C PHE A 248 -9.28 -12.72 1.74
N ASP A 249 -9.63 -13.85 1.12
CA ASP A 249 -10.05 -15.06 1.82
C ASP A 249 -8.86 -15.76 2.48
N LEU A 250 -9.03 -16.19 3.73
CA LEU A 250 -8.00 -16.87 4.53
C LEU A 250 -8.11 -18.40 4.38
N ASP A 251 -8.05 -18.87 3.14
CA ASP A 251 -8.34 -20.26 2.75
C ASP A 251 -7.16 -21.24 2.93
N TYR A 252 -6.21 -20.94 3.82
CA TYR A 252 -5.01 -21.78 3.99
C TYR A 252 -5.34 -23.21 4.42
N VAL A 253 -6.34 -23.38 5.29
CA VAL A 253 -6.86 -24.69 5.72
C VAL A 253 -8.36 -24.82 5.47
N GLU A 254 -9.13 -23.79 5.83
CA GLU A 254 -10.59 -23.77 5.72
C GLU A 254 -11.05 -22.34 5.36
N ASP A 255 -12.05 -22.23 4.50
CA ASP A 255 -12.67 -20.95 4.13
C ASP A 255 -13.70 -20.53 5.20
N VAL A 256 -13.18 -20.06 6.34
CA VAL A 256 -14.00 -19.61 7.48
C VAL A 256 -13.95 -18.09 7.66
N TYR A 257 -12.83 -17.48 7.29
CA TYR A 257 -12.54 -16.08 7.55
C TYR A 257 -12.00 -15.36 6.31
N THR A 258 -12.30 -14.08 6.22
CA THR A 258 -11.85 -13.16 5.17
C THR A 258 -11.30 -11.89 5.81
N VAL A 259 -10.26 -11.31 5.23
CA VAL A 259 -9.77 -9.98 5.57
C VAL A 259 -10.44 -8.95 4.66
N ASP A 260 -11.24 -8.06 5.23
CA ASP A 260 -11.86 -6.92 4.56
C ASP A 260 -11.02 -5.64 4.79
N ALA A 261 -10.31 -5.22 3.74
CA ALA A 261 -9.50 -4.01 3.77
C ALA A 261 -10.23 -2.74 3.27
N ALA A 262 -11.55 -2.79 3.03
CA ALA A 262 -12.28 -1.69 2.39
C ALA A 262 -12.25 -0.38 3.20
N TYR A 263 -12.52 -0.47 4.50
CA TYR A 263 -12.58 0.68 5.42
C TYR A 263 -11.38 0.79 6.35
N TYR A 264 -10.84 -0.34 6.79
CA TYR A 264 -9.67 -0.42 7.66
C TYR A 264 -8.59 -1.19 6.91
N GLY A 265 -7.41 -0.60 6.72
CA GLY A 265 -6.30 -1.31 6.10
C GLY A 265 -4.97 -0.59 6.32
N ASN A 266 -3.86 -1.20 5.89
CA ASN A 266 -2.57 -0.52 5.82
C ASN A 266 -2.27 -0.07 4.38
N ILE A 267 -1.00 0.13 4.05
CA ILE A 267 -0.58 0.52 2.70
C ILE A 267 -0.89 -0.54 1.63
N SER A 268 -1.06 -1.82 2.00
CA SER A 268 -1.40 -2.92 1.08
C SER A 268 -2.75 -2.70 0.40
N HIS A 269 -3.66 -1.94 1.02
CA HIS A 269 -4.95 -1.55 0.44
C HIS A 269 -4.81 -0.92 -0.96
N PHE A 270 -3.69 -0.23 -1.21
CA PHE A 270 -3.43 0.47 -2.47
C PHE A 270 -2.57 -0.33 -3.46
N VAL A 271 -2.19 -1.57 -3.14
CA VAL A 271 -1.33 -2.39 -4.00
C VAL A 271 -2.16 -3.01 -5.10
N ASN A 272 -1.83 -2.71 -6.36
CA ASN A 272 -2.60 -3.16 -7.51
C ASN A 272 -2.32 -4.62 -7.91
N HIS A 273 -3.27 -5.16 -8.67
CA HIS A 273 -3.11 -6.42 -9.39
C HIS A 273 -2.07 -6.34 -10.53
N SER A 274 -1.32 -7.44 -10.73
CA SER A 274 -0.62 -7.74 -11.97
C SER A 274 -0.68 -9.24 -12.30
N CYS A 275 -0.78 -9.59 -13.59
CA CYS A 275 -0.66 -10.97 -14.06
C CYS A 275 0.80 -11.46 -14.10
N ASP A 276 1.77 -10.54 -14.02
CA ASP A 276 3.19 -10.81 -13.77
C ASP A 276 3.63 -9.99 -12.54
N PRO A 277 3.27 -10.42 -11.33
CA PRO A 277 3.49 -9.66 -10.11
C PRO A 277 4.94 -9.71 -9.62
N ASN A 278 5.33 -8.71 -8.83
CA ASN A 278 6.62 -8.70 -8.14
C ASN A 278 6.53 -9.03 -6.64
N LEU A 279 5.33 -9.24 -6.11
CA LEU A 279 5.07 -9.70 -4.75
C LEU A 279 4.35 -11.06 -4.73
N GLN A 280 4.66 -11.85 -3.70
CA GLN A 280 4.06 -13.14 -3.42
C GLN A 280 3.54 -13.19 -1.99
N VAL A 281 2.36 -13.78 -1.82
CA VAL A 281 1.71 -14.00 -0.53
C VAL A 281 2.32 -15.22 0.18
N TYR A 282 2.54 -15.07 1.49
CA TYR A 282 2.88 -16.13 2.43
C TYR A 282 1.98 -16.04 3.66
N ASN A 283 1.52 -17.18 4.15
CA ASN A 283 0.82 -17.30 5.42
C ASN A 283 1.83 -17.36 6.56
N VAL A 284 1.62 -16.54 7.60
CA VAL A 284 2.57 -16.35 8.69
C VAL A 284 1.86 -16.53 10.03
N PHE A 285 2.46 -17.35 10.89
CA PHE A 285 2.00 -17.62 12.24
C PHE A 285 3.04 -17.11 13.24
N ILE A 286 2.58 -16.31 14.20
CA ILE A 286 3.45 -15.65 15.20
C ILE A 286 2.86 -15.90 16.57
N ASP A 287 2.03 -14.97 17.06
CA ASP A 287 1.36 -15.08 18.35
C ASP A 287 0.05 -15.87 18.29
N ASN A 288 -0.52 -16.05 17.09
CA ASN A 288 -1.65 -16.95 16.84
C ASN A 288 -1.18 -18.13 15.98
N LEU A 289 -1.48 -19.35 16.42
CA LEU A 289 -1.19 -20.59 15.69
C LEU A 289 -2.47 -21.26 15.13
N ASP A 290 -3.63 -20.63 15.28
CA ASP A 290 -4.83 -21.10 14.58
C ASP A 290 -4.62 -20.94 13.07
N GLU A 291 -4.51 -22.07 12.38
CA GLU A 291 -4.23 -22.11 10.94
C GLU A 291 -5.32 -21.47 10.08
N ARG A 292 -6.53 -21.27 10.64
CA ARG A 292 -7.64 -20.55 10.01
C ARG A 292 -7.45 -19.04 10.00
N LEU A 293 -6.53 -18.51 10.81
CA LEU A 293 -6.29 -17.08 11.00
C LEU A 293 -4.81 -16.72 10.80
N PRO A 294 -4.22 -17.02 9.63
CA PRO A 294 -2.86 -16.64 9.31
C PRO A 294 -2.74 -15.13 9.14
N ARG A 295 -1.55 -14.59 9.43
CA ARG A 295 -1.15 -13.27 8.94
C ARG A 295 -0.72 -13.38 7.48
N ILE A 296 -1.18 -12.46 6.64
CA ILE A 296 -0.83 -12.40 5.22
C ILE A 296 0.40 -11.49 5.06
N ALA A 297 1.53 -12.06 4.66
CA ALA A 297 2.75 -11.32 4.38
C ALA A 297 3.10 -11.34 2.88
N LEU A 298 3.52 -10.19 2.36
CA LEU A 298 3.96 -10.00 0.98
C LEU A 298 5.48 -9.95 0.90
N PHE A 299 6.07 -10.88 0.14
CA PHE A 299 7.51 -10.98 -0.11
C PHE A 299 7.83 -10.72 -1.59
N ALA A 300 8.97 -10.11 -1.87
CA ALA A 300 9.40 -9.86 -3.25
C ALA A 300 9.75 -11.17 -3.99
N THR A 301 9.24 -11.38 -5.20
CA THR A 301 9.56 -12.58 -6.03
C THR A 301 10.86 -12.44 -6.80
N ARG A 302 11.29 -11.19 -7.03
CA ARG A 302 12.49 -10.80 -7.76
C ARG A 302 13.09 -9.53 -7.17
N HIS A 303 14.22 -9.09 -7.71
CA HIS A 303 14.74 -7.76 -7.37
C HIS A 303 13.78 -6.70 -7.92
N ILE A 304 13.41 -5.72 -7.08
CA ILE A 304 12.51 -4.62 -7.41
C ILE A 304 13.33 -3.32 -7.38
N ARG A 305 13.21 -2.50 -8.43
CA ARG A 305 13.97 -1.25 -8.56
C ARG A 305 13.29 -0.13 -7.76
N ALA A 306 14.08 0.87 -7.35
CA ALA A 306 13.51 2.10 -6.82
C ALA A 306 12.60 2.76 -7.86
N GLY A 307 11.42 3.21 -7.44
CA GLY A 307 10.37 3.79 -8.27
C GLY A 307 9.44 2.77 -8.93
N GLU A 308 9.70 1.47 -8.82
CA GLU A 308 8.88 0.42 -9.42
C GLU A 308 7.59 0.19 -8.62
N GLU A 309 6.46 0.04 -9.32
CA GLU A 309 5.17 -0.29 -8.71
C GLU A 309 5.19 -1.70 -8.12
N LEU A 310 4.67 -1.83 -6.91
CA LEU A 310 4.48 -3.09 -6.21
C LEU A 310 3.12 -3.66 -6.61
N THR A 311 3.10 -4.94 -6.99
CA THR A 311 1.89 -5.64 -7.43
C THR A 311 1.90 -7.10 -6.97
N PHE A 312 0.71 -7.64 -6.70
CA PHE A 312 0.51 -9.07 -6.44
C PHE A 312 -0.63 -9.60 -7.31
N ASP A 313 -0.72 -10.93 -7.45
CA ASP A 313 -1.84 -11.53 -8.16
C ASP A 313 -3.08 -11.57 -7.25
N TYR A 314 -4.22 -11.06 -7.73
CA TYR A 314 -5.48 -11.05 -6.97
C TYR A 314 -6.20 -12.40 -7.08
N ASN A 315 -5.87 -13.19 -8.09
CA ASN A 315 -6.43 -14.52 -8.32
C ASN A 315 -5.31 -15.57 -8.18
N MET A 316 -4.73 -15.66 -6.99
CA MET A 316 -3.68 -16.64 -6.67
C MET A 316 -4.20 -18.08 -6.62
N GLN A 317 -5.51 -18.28 -6.46
CA GLN A 317 -6.15 -19.59 -6.19
C GLN A 317 -6.79 -20.21 -7.44
N GLY A 318 -6.93 -19.47 -8.55
CA GLY A 318 -7.27 -20.05 -9.85
C GLY A 318 -8.71 -20.53 -10.04
N GLU A 319 -9.61 -20.39 -9.06
CA GLU A 319 -11.01 -20.81 -9.18
C GLU A 319 -11.97 -19.64 -9.08
N CYS A 320 -12.62 -19.30 -10.20
CA CYS A 320 -13.92 -18.64 -10.16
C CYS A 320 -14.97 -19.69 -9.77
N PRO A 321 -15.76 -19.50 -8.71
CA PRO A 321 -16.86 -20.41 -8.44
C PRO A 321 -17.81 -20.46 -9.65
N PRO A 322 -18.16 -21.66 -10.15
CA PRO A 322 -19.04 -21.80 -11.30
C PRO A 322 -20.43 -21.27 -10.95
N GLY A 323 -20.82 -20.13 -11.53
CA GLY A 323 -22.19 -19.59 -11.45
C GLY A 323 -22.33 -18.16 -10.92
N GLY A 324 -21.25 -17.56 -10.40
CA GLY A 324 -21.28 -16.15 -9.98
C GLY A 324 -21.21 -15.18 -11.16
N LYS A 325 -22.25 -14.36 -11.37
CA LYS A 325 -22.19 -13.20 -12.30
C LYS A 325 -21.32 -12.08 -11.72
N ARG A 326 -20.04 -12.35 -11.42
CA ARG A 326 -19.11 -11.29 -11.01
C ARG A 326 -18.91 -10.31 -12.17
N VAL A 327 -18.90 -9.02 -11.86
CA VAL A 327 -18.61 -7.97 -12.85
C VAL A 327 -17.20 -8.21 -13.37
N ARG A 328 -17.05 -8.44 -14.67
CA ARG A 328 -15.74 -8.63 -15.30
C ARG A 328 -14.99 -7.29 -15.34
N ILE A 329 -14.08 -7.09 -14.40
CA ILE A 329 -13.23 -5.90 -14.36
C ILE A 329 -12.03 -6.11 -15.28
N GLU A 330 -11.85 -5.22 -16.25
CA GLU A 330 -10.74 -5.25 -17.20
C GLU A 330 -9.39 -5.07 -16.49
N CYS A 331 -8.44 -5.97 -16.76
CA CYS A 331 -7.09 -5.90 -16.24
C CYS A 331 -6.22 -4.96 -17.08
N LYS A 332 -5.66 -3.93 -16.43
CA LYS A 332 -4.79 -2.92 -17.04
C LYS A 332 -3.35 -3.00 -16.50
N CYS A 333 -2.88 -4.19 -16.14
CA CYS A 333 -1.54 -4.37 -15.55
C CYS A 333 -0.40 -4.10 -16.54
N GLY A 334 -0.65 -4.23 -17.85
CA GLY A 334 0.36 -3.99 -18.90
C GLY A 334 1.34 -5.14 -19.13
N ALA A 335 1.21 -6.27 -18.43
CA ALA A 335 2.02 -7.46 -18.68
C ALA A 335 1.72 -8.08 -20.05
N GLU A 336 2.74 -8.64 -20.71
CA GLU A 336 2.58 -9.34 -22.00
C GLU A 336 1.67 -10.57 -21.86
N SER A 337 1.78 -11.28 -20.73
CA SER A 337 0.98 -12.44 -20.36
C SER A 337 -0.35 -12.08 -19.66
N CYS A 338 -0.87 -10.86 -19.87
CA CYS A 338 -2.08 -10.39 -19.19
C CYS A 338 -3.32 -11.24 -19.49
N ARG A 339 -4.01 -11.70 -18.43
CA ARG A 339 -5.25 -12.50 -18.47
C ARG A 339 -6.51 -11.72 -18.88
N LYS A 340 -6.37 -10.43 -19.20
CA LYS A 340 -7.43 -9.49 -19.64
C LYS A 340 -8.45 -9.09 -18.57
N TYR A 341 -8.68 -9.90 -17.55
CA TYR A 341 -9.57 -9.60 -16.43
C TYR A 341 -8.87 -9.82 -15.09
N LEU A 342 -9.31 -9.10 -14.05
CA LEU A 342 -8.72 -9.20 -12.71
C LEU A 342 -8.96 -10.56 -12.03
N PHE A 343 -10.14 -11.14 -12.26
CA PHE A 343 -10.59 -12.41 -11.68
C PHE A 343 -10.90 -13.42 -12.76
#